data_AF-A0AAE6JKV8-F1
#
_entry.id   AF-A0AAE6JKV8-F1
#
_cell.length_a   1.000
_cell.length_b   1.000
_cell.length_c   1.000
_cell.angle_alpha   90.00
_cell.angle_beta   90.00
_cell.angle_gamma   90.00
#
_symmetry.space_group_name_H-M   'P 1'
#
loop_
_entity.id
_entity.type
_entity.pdbx_description
1 polymer ?
#
loop_
_entity_poly.entity_id
_entity_poly.type
_entity_poly.pdbx_seq_one_letter_code
_entity_poly.pdbx_strand_id
1 'polypeptide(L)'
;MDEKKIHLTGRVDQAVRDYFQENPAENLIIAKNLMDIFIQKEIFKKDHRAGSPIRNLLRELDAENKLNLLKHCKVVRKSANRNWYFERGN
;
A
#
# COMPACT_ATOMS: atom_id res chain seq x y z
N MET A 1 14.06 4.20 -8.63
CA MET A 1 13.35 4.84 -7.50
C MET A 1 14.25 5.80 -6.72
N ASP A 2 13.72 6.99 -6.42
CA ASP A 2 14.35 8.05 -5.60
C ASP A 2 14.30 7.74 -4.08
N GLU A 3 15.22 8.29 -3.29
CA GLU A 3 15.33 8.10 -1.83
C GLU A 3 14.03 8.50 -1.11
N LYS A 4 13.42 9.62 -1.53
CA LYS A 4 12.12 10.07 -1.01
C LYS A 4 11.03 9.01 -1.18
N LYS A 5 11.05 8.26 -2.28
CA LYS A 5 10.08 7.19 -2.55
C LYS A 5 10.36 5.94 -1.73
N ILE A 6 11.64 5.61 -1.46
CA ILE A 6 11.99 4.53 -0.52
C ILE A 6 11.45 4.87 0.87
N HIS A 7 11.68 6.10 1.35
CA HIS A 7 11.15 6.57 2.63
C HIS A 7 9.62 6.54 2.68
N LEU A 8 8.95 7.03 1.63
CA LEU A 8 7.49 6.96 1.50
C LEU A 8 6.98 5.51 1.57
N THR A 9 7.65 4.58 0.88
CA THR A 9 7.29 3.15 0.86
C THR A 9 7.40 2.54 2.26
N GLY A 10 8.45 2.87 3.00
CA GLY A 10 8.62 2.42 4.39
C GLY A 10 7.51 2.95 5.31
N ARG A 11 7.08 4.21 5.15
CA ARG A 11 5.96 4.76 5.91
C ARG A 11 4.64 4.04 5.60
N VAL A 12 4.40 3.69 4.33
CA VAL A 12 3.24 2.88 3.94
C VAL A 12 3.30 1.50 4.61
N ASP A 13 4.42 0.79 4.55
CA ASP A 13 4.55 -0.54 5.17
C ASP A 13 4.30 -0.48 6.69
N GLN A 14 4.84 0.54 7.37
CA GLN A 14 4.60 0.76 8.79
C GLN A 14 3.11 1.02 9.08
N ALA A 15 2.45 1.88 8.31
CA ALA A 15 1.03 2.16 8.51
C ALA A 15 0.14 0.93 8.28
N VAL A 16 0.50 0.08 7.31
CA VAL A 16 -0.18 -1.19 7.06
C VAL A 16 0.03 -2.17 8.22
N ARG A 17 1.25 -2.24 8.76
CA ARG A 17 1.55 -3.07 9.95
C ARG A 17 0.73 -2.61 11.16
N ASP A 18 0.73 -1.31 11.45
CA ASP A 18 -0.04 -0.72 12.57
C ASP A 18 -1.53 -1.08 12.43
N TYR A 19 -2.09 -0.94 11.22
CA TYR A 19 -3.48 -1.28 10.94
C TYR A 19 -3.82 -2.73 11.32
N PHE A 20 -2.99 -3.70 10.92
CA PHE A 20 -3.23 -5.11 11.24
C PHE A 20 -2.98 -5.45 12.72
N GLN A 21 -2.16 -4.66 13.42
CA GLN A 21 -2.00 -4.80 14.88
C GLN A 21 -3.24 -4.30 15.64
N GLU A 22 -3.84 -3.21 15.17
CA GLU A 22 -5.08 -2.66 15.74
C GLU A 22 -6.33 -3.44 15.34
N ASN A 23 -6.30 -4.14 14.21
CA ASN A 23 -7.42 -4.88 13.64
C ASN A 23 -7.10 -6.39 13.47
N PRO A 24 -6.90 -7.15 14.57
CA PRO A 24 -6.42 -8.53 14.52
C PRO A 24 -7.41 -9.52 13.87
N ALA A 25 -8.67 -9.14 13.68
CA ALA A 25 -9.66 -9.94 12.96
C ALA A 25 -9.50 -9.85 11.44
N GLU A 26 -8.81 -8.82 10.94
CA GLU A 26 -8.61 -8.61 9.51
C GLU A 26 -7.31 -9.26 9.04
N ASN A 27 -7.41 -10.07 7.98
CA ASN A 27 -6.27 -10.74 7.37
C ASN A 27 -5.91 -10.17 5.99
N LEU A 28 -6.86 -9.48 5.35
CA LEU A 28 -6.74 -8.99 3.99
C LEU A 28 -7.62 -7.76 3.81
N ILE A 29 -7.06 -6.68 3.25
CA ILE A 29 -7.80 -5.46 2.93
C ILE A 29 -7.42 -4.94 1.55
N ILE A 30 -8.37 -4.33 0.85
CA ILE A 30 -8.10 -3.66 -0.43
C ILE A 30 -7.24 -2.42 -0.16
N ALA A 31 -6.14 -2.26 -0.87
CA ALA A 31 -5.16 -1.19 -0.59
C ALA A 31 -5.76 0.23 -0.61
N LYS A 32 -6.78 0.48 -1.44
CA LYS A 32 -7.45 1.78 -1.52
C LYS A 32 -8.24 2.13 -0.25
N ASN A 33 -8.68 1.14 0.52
CA ASN A 33 -9.49 1.35 1.72
C ASN A 33 -8.64 1.91 2.87
N LEU A 34 -7.32 1.74 2.84
CA LEU A 34 -6.40 2.34 3.81
C LEU A 34 -6.00 3.79 3.47
N MET A 35 -6.60 4.40 2.44
CA MET A 35 -6.20 5.77 2.06
C MET A 35 -6.39 6.78 3.18
N ASP A 36 -7.51 6.70 3.91
CA ASP A 36 -7.79 7.65 4.97
C ASP A 36 -6.73 7.57 6.06
N ILE A 37 -6.28 6.36 6.41
CA ILE A 37 -5.17 6.14 7.35
C ILE A 37 -3.88 6.75 6.82
N PHE A 38 -3.57 6.56 5.53
CA PHE A 38 -2.36 7.14 4.95
C PHE A 38 -2.40 8.68 4.88
N ILE A 39 -3.58 9.27 4.74
CA ILE A 39 -3.75 10.74 4.79
C ILE A 39 -3.63 11.25 6.22
N GLN A 40 -4.29 10.59 7.17
CA GLN A 40 -4.20 10.91 8.61
C GLN A 40 -2.76 10.84 9.13
N LYS A 41 -1.97 9.86 8.66
CA LYS A 41 -0.55 9.73 8.97
C LYS A 41 0.36 10.62 8.11
N GLU A 42 -0.19 11.54 7.31
CA GLU A 42 0.55 12.47 6.43
C GLU A 42 1.51 11.79 5.45
N ILE A 43 1.17 10.58 5.00
CA ILE A 43 1.92 9.82 3.99
C ILE A 43 1.53 10.32 2.60
N PHE A 44 0.23 10.55 2.38
CA PHE A 44 -0.29 11.20 1.19
C PHE A 44 -1.04 12.46 1.58
N LYS A 45 -0.93 13.53 0.77
CA LYS A 45 -1.59 14.81 1.05
C LYS A 45 -3.11 14.77 0.90
N LYS A 46 -3.61 13.96 -0.04
CA LYS A 46 -5.03 13.79 -0.34
C LYS A 46 -5.26 12.59 -1.24
N ASP A 47 -6.48 12.06 -1.19
CA ASP A 47 -6.94 11.12 -2.20
C ASP A 47 -7.53 11.87 -3.38
N HIS A 48 -6.85 11.80 -4.52
CA HIS A 48 -7.31 12.45 -5.73
C HIS A 48 -8.42 11.68 -6.45
N ARG A 49 -8.45 10.33 -6.34
CA ARG A 49 -9.39 9.44 -7.06
C ARG A 49 -9.43 8.03 -6.44
N ALA A 50 -10.16 7.85 -5.34
CA ALA A 50 -10.44 6.53 -4.73
C ALA A 50 -9.20 5.64 -4.58
N GLY A 51 -8.16 6.12 -3.90
CA GLY A 51 -6.88 5.46 -3.71
C GLY A 51 -5.97 5.50 -4.92
N SER A 52 -6.03 6.56 -5.72
CA SER A 52 -5.05 6.75 -6.80
C SER A 52 -3.61 6.88 -6.30
N PRO A 53 -3.32 7.63 -5.22
CA PRO A 53 -1.94 7.79 -4.76
C PRO A 53 -1.27 6.46 -4.40
N ILE A 54 -1.93 5.63 -3.59
CA ILE A 54 -1.39 4.32 -3.23
C ILE A 54 -1.26 3.40 -4.44
N ARG A 55 -2.26 3.35 -5.32
CA ARG A 55 -2.22 2.50 -6.53
C ARG A 55 -1.09 2.92 -7.47
N ASN A 56 -0.74 4.21 -7.54
CA ASN A 56 0.39 4.67 -8.34
C ASN A 56 1.72 4.20 -7.75
N LEU A 57 1.91 4.36 -6.43
CA LEU A 57 3.10 3.84 -5.75
C LEU A 57 3.28 2.34 -5.97
N LEU A 58 2.21 1.56 -5.80
CA LEU A 58 2.23 0.10 -5.99
C LEU A 58 2.55 -0.31 -7.44
N ARG A 59 2.02 0.42 -8.43
CA ARG A 59 2.34 0.17 -9.84
C ARG A 59 3.81 0.45 -10.16
N GLU A 60 4.38 1.52 -9.59
CA GLU A 60 5.78 1.85 -9.77
C GLU A 60 6.70 0.81 -9.14
N LEU A 61 6.42 0.41 -7.90
CA LEU A 61 7.16 -0.66 -7.22
C LEU A 61 7.09 -1.97 -8.00
N ASP A 62 5.91 -2.30 -8.53
CA ASP A 62 5.72 -3.49 -9.35
C ASP A 62 6.48 -3.42 -10.69
N ALA A 63 6.49 -2.27 -11.35
CA ALA A 63 7.23 -2.06 -12.59
C ALA A 63 8.75 -2.13 -12.37
N GLU A 64 9.23 -1.68 -11.20
CA GLU A 64 10.65 -1.75 -10.82
C GLU A 64 11.04 -3.08 -10.14
N ASN A 65 10.15 -4.06 -10.04
CA ASN A 65 10.35 -5.33 -9.31
C ASN A 65 10.78 -5.15 -7.84
N LYS A 66 10.18 -4.16 -7.17
CA LYS A 66 10.47 -3.71 -5.79
C LYS A 66 9.29 -3.86 -4.84
N LEU A 67 8.29 -4.67 -5.19
CA LEU A 67 7.16 -4.95 -4.28
C LEU A 67 7.61 -5.60 -2.96
N ASN A 68 8.77 -6.27 -2.95
CA ASN A 68 9.38 -6.82 -1.74
C ASN A 68 9.71 -5.78 -0.65
N LEU A 69 9.74 -4.49 -0.99
CA LEU A 69 9.88 -3.40 -0.02
C LEU A 69 8.60 -3.18 0.81
N LEU A 70 7.45 -3.67 0.35
CA LEU A 70 6.18 -3.70 1.07
C LEU A 70 5.86 -5.16 1.42
N LYS A 71 6.28 -5.60 2.60
CA LYS A 71 6.16 -7.00 3.02
C LYS A 71 4.71 -7.47 3.08
N HIS A 72 3.80 -6.54 3.35
CA HIS A 72 2.38 -6.79 3.49
C HIS A 72 1.61 -6.64 2.16
N CYS A 73 2.27 -6.33 1.04
CA CYS A 73 1.59 -6.06 -0.23
C CYS A 73 1.37 -7.33 -1.05
N LYS A 74 0.13 -7.52 -1.49
CA LYS A 74 -0.28 -8.59 -2.40
C LYS A 74 -0.89 -8.02 -3.67
N VAL A 75 -0.35 -8.46 -4.81
CA VAL A 75 -0.87 -8.12 -6.13
C VAL A 75 -1.58 -9.32 -6.76
N VAL A 76 -2.83 -9.13 -7.16
CA VAL A 76 -3.57 -10.10 -7.99
C VAL A 76 -3.63 -9.55 -9.40
N ARG A 77 -2.91 -10.21 -10.32
CA ARG A 77 -2.85 -9.83 -11.74
C ARG A 77 -3.99 -10.48 -12.51
N LYS A 78 -4.79 -9.66 -13.20
CA LYS A 78 -5.77 -10.09 -14.21
C LYS A 78 -5.29 -9.64 -15.60
N SER A 79 -5.90 -10.17 -16.66
CA SER A 79 -5.53 -9.88 -18.06
C SER A 79 -5.42 -8.38 -18.38
N ALA A 80 -6.30 -7.54 -17.84
CA ALA A 80 -6.30 -6.09 -18.08
C ALA A 80 -6.04 -5.24 -16.84
N ASN A 81 -6.13 -5.80 -15.63
CA ASN A 81 -6.17 -5.04 -14.38
C ASN A 81 -5.30 -5.67 -13.30
N ARG A 82 -4.78 -4.85 -12.39
CA ARG A 82 -4.10 -5.28 -11.16
C ARG A 82 -4.95 -4.89 -9.96
N ASN A 83 -5.30 -5.88 -9.14
CA ASN A 83 -5.95 -5.63 -7.86
C ASN A 83 -4.89 -5.65 -6.76
N TRP A 84 -4.95 -4.64 -5.91
CA TRP A 84 -3.97 -4.39 -4.87
C TRP A 84 -4.58 -4.63 -3.50
N TYR A 85 -3.92 -5.45 -2.71
CA TYR A 85 -4.33 -5.79 -1.35
C TYR A 85 -3.15 -5.62 -0.41
N PHE A 86 -3.47 -5.37 0.84
CA PHE A 86 -2.56 -5.63 1.94
C PHE A 86 -3.04 -6.86 2.69
N GLU A 87 -2.11 -7.71 3.09
CA GLU A 87 -2.38 -8.88 3.92
C GLU A 87 -1.57 -8.81 5.20
N ARG A 88 -2.14 -9.33 6.28
CA ARG A 88 -1.42 -9.50 7.53
C ARG A 88 -0.29 -10.49 7.25
N GLY A 89 0.95 -10.03 7.33
CA GLY A 89 2.11 -10.89 7.18
C GLY A 89 2.06 -11.97 8.26
N ASN A 90 2.39 -13.21 7.87
CA ASN A 90 2.63 -14.28 8.83
C ASN A 90 3.91 -14.03 9.63
#